data_AF-A0A966LR49-F1
#
_entry.id   AF-A0A966LR49-F1
#
_cell.length_a   1.000
_cell.length_b   1.000
_cell.length_c   1.000
_cell.angle_alpha   90.00
_cell.angle_beta   90.00
_cell.angle_gamma   90.00
#
_symmetry.space_group_name_H-M   'P 1'
#
loop_
_entity.id
_entity.type
_entity.pdbx_description
1 polymer ?
#
loop_
_entity_poly.entity_id
_entity_poly.type
_entity_poly.pdbx_seq_one_letter_code
_entity_poly.pdbx_strand_id
1 'polypeptide(L)'
;MKNTPFTHKHIALGAKMAPFAGYNMPISYTGINDEHAAVRKHAGVFDVSHMGEFILKGDKALELIQRVTSNDASKLSNGKAQYSCLPNEQGGIVDDLIVYCIEENNVYMLVVNASNIEKDWNWISERNTAGVEMHNISDKTCLLAIQGPSAT
;
A
#
# COMPACT_ATOMS: atom_id res chain seq x y z
N MET A 1 9.95 -4.80 16.91
CA MET A 1 9.26 -5.02 15.63
C MET A 1 7.77 -4.83 15.86
N LYS A 2 7.06 -4.19 14.92
CA LYS A 2 5.60 -4.10 14.92
C LYS A 2 4.99 -5.46 14.55
N ASN A 3 3.75 -5.70 14.96
CA ASN A 3 2.97 -6.89 14.60
C ASN A 3 1.80 -6.46 13.70
N THR A 4 1.36 -7.35 12.82
CA THR A 4 0.10 -7.19 12.09
C THR A 4 -1.05 -7.77 12.93
N PRO A 5 -2.31 -7.45 12.61
CA PRO A 5 -3.47 -8.09 13.24
C PRO A 5 -3.49 -9.63 13.08
N PHE A 6 -2.75 -10.17 12.10
CA PHE A 6 -2.69 -11.60 11.82
C PHE A 6 -1.47 -12.31 12.41
N THR A 7 -0.57 -11.62 13.14
CA THR A 7 0.66 -12.23 13.69
C THR A 7 0.39 -13.49 14.52
N HIS A 8 -0.62 -13.49 15.38
CA HIS A 8 -0.97 -14.69 16.17
C HIS A 8 -1.41 -15.86 15.29
N LYS A 9 -2.11 -15.57 14.19
CA LYS A 9 -2.54 -16.59 13.22
C LYS A 9 -1.35 -17.17 12.47
N HIS A 10 -0.38 -16.34 12.08
CA HIS A 10 0.86 -16.78 11.44
C HIS A 10 1.65 -17.75 12.32
N ILE A 11 1.82 -17.39 13.60
CA ILE A 11 2.50 -18.24 14.58
C ILE A 11 1.75 -19.56 14.78
N ALA A 12 0.42 -19.51 14.93
CA ALA A 12 -0.41 -20.71 15.10
C ALA A 12 -0.37 -21.64 13.89
N LEU A 13 -0.18 -21.11 12.69
CA LEU A 13 0.01 -21.87 11.45
C LEU A 13 1.45 -22.40 11.25
N GLY A 14 2.34 -22.17 12.22
CA GLY A 14 3.73 -22.66 12.17
C GLY A 14 4.63 -21.86 11.23
N ALA A 15 4.27 -20.61 10.91
CA ALA A 15 5.09 -19.77 10.05
C ALA A 15 6.48 -19.53 10.64
N LYS A 16 7.50 -19.54 9.77
CA LYS A 16 8.82 -18.99 10.08
C LYS A 16 8.72 -17.47 10.03
N MET A 17 8.86 -16.83 11.19
CA MET A 17 8.76 -15.38 11.33
C MET A 17 10.14 -14.72 11.16
N ALA A 18 10.19 -13.54 10.54
CA ALA A 18 11.41 -12.75 10.39
C ALA A 18 11.14 -11.23 10.37
N PRO A 19 12.15 -10.40 10.70
CA PRO A 19 12.07 -8.95 10.53
C PRO A 19 11.94 -8.56 9.05
N PHE A 20 10.94 -7.74 8.72
CA PHE A 20 10.79 -7.10 7.42
C PHE A 20 10.24 -5.68 7.61
N ALA A 21 10.97 -4.66 7.14
CA ALA A 21 10.57 -3.24 7.26
C ALA A 21 10.09 -2.81 8.67
N GLY A 22 10.71 -3.35 9.72
CA GLY A 22 10.33 -3.08 11.11
C GLY A 22 9.15 -3.90 11.64
N TYR A 23 8.52 -4.75 10.82
CA TYR A 23 7.46 -5.70 11.20
C TYR A 23 8.00 -7.12 11.41
N ASN A 24 7.27 -7.91 12.20
CA ASN A 24 7.48 -9.33 12.37
C ASN A 24 6.57 -10.11 11.41
N MET A 25 7.11 -10.54 10.26
CA MET A 25 6.34 -11.07 9.14
C MET A 25 6.63 -12.56 8.87
N PRO A 26 5.66 -13.34 8.36
CA PRO A 26 5.87 -14.73 7.97
C PRO A 26 6.66 -14.80 6.65
N ILE A 27 7.87 -15.38 6.66
CA ILE A 27 8.69 -15.57 5.44
C ILE A 27 8.39 -16.88 4.70
N SER A 28 7.80 -17.86 5.40
CA SER A 28 7.32 -19.12 4.84
C SER A 28 6.51 -19.89 5.88
N TYR A 29 5.54 -20.69 5.46
CA TYR A 29 4.76 -21.64 6.25
C TYR A 29 5.21 -23.08 5.97
N THR A 30 4.99 -23.55 4.73
CA THR A 30 5.35 -24.91 4.31
C THR A 30 6.64 -24.92 3.49
N GLY A 31 7.02 -23.79 2.90
CA GLY A 31 8.24 -23.63 2.12
C GLY A 31 8.01 -22.76 0.88
N ILE A 32 9.02 -21.99 0.50
CA ILE A 32 8.93 -20.98 -0.58
C ILE A 32 8.46 -21.60 -1.90
N ASN A 33 8.95 -22.80 -2.24
CA ASN A 33 8.56 -23.49 -3.48
C ASN A 33 7.10 -23.93 -3.46
N ASP A 34 6.61 -24.44 -2.33
CA ASP A 34 5.23 -24.91 -2.17
C ASP A 34 4.25 -23.74 -2.21
N GLU A 35 4.57 -22.65 -1.52
CA GLU A 35 3.78 -21.41 -1.53
C GLU A 35 3.76 -20.74 -2.90
N HIS A 36 4.90 -20.72 -3.60
CA HIS A 36 4.97 -20.29 -4.99
C HIS A 36 4.08 -21.14 -5.89
N ALA A 37 4.15 -22.47 -5.75
CA ALA A 37 3.31 -23.39 -6.51
C ALA A 37 1.83 -23.20 -6.20
N ALA A 38 1.45 -22.93 -4.94
CA ALA A 38 0.08 -22.64 -4.54
C ALA A 38 -0.47 -21.41 -5.27
N VAL A 39 0.28 -20.32 -5.35
CA VAL A 39 -0.11 -19.12 -6.11
C VAL A 39 -0.19 -19.41 -7.61
N ARG A 40 0.75 -20.17 -8.17
CA ARG A 40 0.81 -20.44 -9.62
C ARG A 40 -0.29 -21.39 -10.09
N LYS A 41 -0.70 -22.35 -9.26
CA LYS A 41 -1.65 -23.41 -9.64
C LYS A 41 -3.04 -23.24 -9.04
N HIS A 42 -3.18 -22.51 -7.94
CA HIS A 42 -4.41 -22.39 -7.15
C HIS A 42 -4.62 -20.95 -6.65
N ALA A 43 -4.60 -20.74 -5.33
CA ALA A 43 -4.64 -19.43 -4.70
C ALA A 43 -3.68 -19.43 -3.51
N GLY A 44 -2.96 -18.32 -3.33
CA GLY A 44 -2.22 -18.00 -2.11
C GLY A 44 -2.77 -16.74 -1.48
N VAL A 45 -2.67 -16.66 -0.15
CA VAL A 45 -3.11 -15.50 0.63
C VAL A 45 -1.89 -14.91 1.33
N PHE A 46 -1.66 -13.62 1.11
CA PHE A 46 -0.56 -12.89 1.70
C PHE A 46 -1.11 -11.85 2.69
N ASP A 47 -0.55 -11.83 3.89
CA ASP A 47 -0.71 -10.69 4.79
C ASP A 47 0.26 -9.59 4.38
N VAL A 48 -0.27 -8.52 3.81
CA VAL A 48 0.47 -7.33 3.40
C VAL A 48 0.05 -6.11 4.23
N SER A 49 -0.51 -6.33 5.43
CA SER A 49 -0.96 -5.27 6.37
C SER A 49 0.17 -4.44 6.99
N HIS A 50 1.40 -4.63 6.53
CA HIS A 50 2.55 -3.81 6.91
C HIS A 50 2.69 -2.59 6.00
N MET A 51 2.03 -2.59 4.82
CA MET A 51 1.95 -1.43 3.93
C MET A 51 1.24 -0.26 4.61
N GLY A 52 1.44 0.94 4.06
CA GLY A 52 0.77 2.15 4.57
C GLY A 52 -0.39 2.56 3.70
N GLU A 53 -1.42 3.14 4.33
CA GLU A 53 -2.60 3.65 3.65
C GLU A 53 -2.90 5.10 4.06
N PHE A 54 -2.90 5.99 3.07
CA PHE A 54 -3.23 7.40 3.24
C PHE A 54 -4.53 7.74 2.53
N ILE A 55 -5.40 8.50 3.18
CA ILE A 55 -6.62 9.03 2.60
C ILE A 55 -6.46 10.54 2.40
N LEU A 56 -6.63 10.99 1.16
CA LEU A 56 -6.61 12.40 0.77
C LEU A 56 -8.03 12.82 0.37
N LYS A 57 -8.53 13.93 0.95
CA LYS A 57 -9.91 14.39 0.81
C LYS A 57 -10.04 15.88 0.49
N GLY A 58 -11.09 16.20 -0.28
CA GLY A 58 -11.52 17.54 -0.65
C GLY A 58 -11.23 17.89 -2.10
N ASP A 59 -11.81 18.99 -2.58
CA ASP A 59 -11.80 19.45 -3.99
C ASP A 59 -10.39 19.64 -4.60
N LYS A 60 -9.35 19.64 -3.77
CA LYS A 60 -7.94 19.80 -4.15
C LYS A 60 -7.13 18.50 -4.07
N ALA A 61 -7.77 17.38 -3.75
CA ALA A 61 -7.10 16.08 -3.63
C ALA A 61 -6.47 15.63 -4.95
N LEU A 62 -7.19 15.75 -6.08
CA LEU A 62 -6.64 15.43 -7.40
C LEU A 62 -5.43 16.29 -7.75
N GLU A 63 -5.49 17.60 -7.46
CA GLU A 63 -4.39 18.52 -7.71
C GLU A 63 -3.13 18.12 -6.93
N LEU A 64 -3.29 17.77 -5.65
CA LEU A 64 -2.18 17.28 -4.83
C LEU A 64 -1.59 15.97 -5.38
N ILE A 65 -2.44 15.02 -5.78
CA ILE A 65 -1.99 13.73 -6.33
C ILE A 65 -1.25 13.91 -7.66
N GLN A 66 -1.76 14.76 -8.55
CA GLN A 66 -1.09 15.11 -9.81
C GLN A 66 0.25 15.80 -9.56
N ARG A 67 0.37 16.56 -8.47
CA ARG A 67 1.61 17.25 -8.10
C ARG A 67 2.67 16.30 -7.57
N VAL A 68 2.27 15.28 -6.80
CA VAL A 68 3.21 14.41 -6.07
C VAL A 68 3.49 13.08 -6.78
N THR A 69 2.68 12.68 -7.76
CA THR A 69 2.81 11.40 -8.46
C THR A 69 3.11 11.58 -9.96
N SER A 70 3.69 10.55 -10.59
CA SER A 70 4.13 10.61 -12.00
C SER A 70 3.07 10.25 -13.04
N ASN A 71 2.11 9.40 -12.69
CA ASN A 71 1.05 8.95 -13.59
C ASN A 71 -0.20 9.85 -13.50
N ASP A 72 -0.97 9.94 -14.58
CA ASP A 72 -2.09 10.88 -14.71
C ASP A 72 -3.34 10.39 -13.96
N ALA A 73 -3.47 10.78 -12.70
CA ALA A 73 -4.58 10.46 -11.81
C ALA A 73 -5.92 11.06 -12.28
N SER A 74 -5.94 12.03 -13.20
CA SER A 74 -7.19 12.57 -13.76
C SER A 74 -7.94 11.54 -14.64
N LYS A 75 -7.24 10.48 -15.07
CA LYS A 75 -7.84 9.37 -15.83
C LYS A 75 -8.52 8.32 -14.95
N LEU A 76 -8.37 8.40 -13.62
CA LEU A 76 -9.05 7.50 -12.70
C LEU A 76 -10.51 7.90 -12.54
N SER A 77 -11.40 6.95 -12.76
CA SER A 77 -12.80 7.05 -12.35
C SER A 77 -13.07 6.31 -11.04
N ASN A 78 -14.25 6.53 -10.45
CA ASN A 78 -14.66 5.90 -9.20
C ASN A 78 -14.41 4.38 -9.20
N GLY A 79 -13.72 3.90 -8.14
CA GLY A 79 -13.38 2.49 -7.95
C GLY A 79 -12.21 1.99 -8.81
N LYS A 80 -11.54 2.86 -9.59
CA LYS A 80 -10.33 2.52 -10.33
C LYS A 80 -9.08 2.80 -9.52
N ALA A 81 -8.02 2.10 -9.88
CA ALA A 81 -6.70 2.28 -9.31
C ALA A 81 -5.63 2.28 -10.40
N GLN A 82 -4.50 2.92 -10.12
CA GLN A 82 -3.33 2.89 -10.97
C GLN A 82 -2.03 2.83 -10.16
N TYR A 83 -1.05 2.17 -10.73
CA TYR A 83 0.33 2.24 -10.26
C TYR A 83 0.98 3.57 -10.66
N SER A 84 1.81 4.12 -9.78
CA SER A 84 2.53 5.38 -9.99
C SER A 84 3.80 5.40 -9.14
N CYS A 85 4.58 6.47 -9.23
CA CYS A 85 5.68 6.73 -8.31
C CYS A 85 5.67 8.17 -7.81
N LEU A 86 6.35 8.43 -6.69
CA LEU A 86 6.65 9.76 -6.15
C LEU A 86 8.02 10.21 -6.66
N PRO A 87 8.13 11.01 -7.72
CA PRO A 87 9.40 11.57 -8.15
C PRO A 87 9.86 12.66 -7.18
N ASN A 88 11.18 12.79 -7.00
CA ASN A 88 11.80 13.95 -6.37
C ASN A 88 12.13 15.05 -7.40
N GLU A 89 12.61 16.19 -6.93
CA GLU A 89 12.91 17.37 -7.77
C GLU A 89 14.10 17.15 -8.74
N GLN A 90 14.82 16.04 -8.61
CA GLN A 90 15.94 15.64 -9.47
C GLN A 90 15.59 14.44 -10.39
N GLY A 91 14.34 13.99 -10.39
CA GLY A 91 13.88 12.84 -11.18
C GLY A 91 14.21 11.46 -10.58
N GLY A 92 14.73 11.41 -9.35
CA GLY A 92 14.84 10.16 -8.58
C GLY A 92 13.48 9.74 -7.99
N ILE A 93 13.32 8.45 -7.69
CA ILE A 93 12.06 7.92 -7.12
C ILE A 93 12.17 7.88 -5.60
N VAL A 94 11.23 8.55 -4.93
CA VAL A 94 11.06 8.51 -3.46
C VAL A 94 10.40 7.20 -3.05
N ASP A 95 9.28 6.84 -3.69
CA ASP A 95 8.61 5.55 -3.54
C ASP A 95 7.75 5.22 -4.77
N ASP A 96 7.38 3.96 -4.94
CA ASP A 96 6.30 3.52 -5.81
C ASP A 96 5.03 3.22 -5.00
N LEU A 97 3.85 3.40 -5.61
CA LEU A 97 2.58 3.26 -4.91
C LEU A 97 1.40 2.94 -5.83
N ILE A 98 0.27 2.62 -5.21
CA ILE A 98 -1.02 2.51 -5.90
C ILE A 98 -1.93 3.66 -5.45
N VAL A 99 -2.49 4.38 -6.43
CA VAL A 99 -3.51 5.41 -6.22
C VAL A 99 -4.87 4.81 -6.54
N TYR A 100 -5.79 4.82 -5.58
CA TYR A 100 -7.20 4.46 -5.75
C TYR A 100 -8.06 5.72 -5.79
N CYS A 101 -8.96 5.82 -6.77
CA CYS A 101 -10.00 6.83 -6.81
C CYS A 101 -11.24 6.28 -6.12
N ILE A 102 -11.53 6.79 -4.91
CA ILE A 102 -12.72 6.42 -4.15
C ILE A 102 -13.90 7.28 -4.61
N GLU A 103 -13.65 8.58 -4.77
CA GLU A 103 -14.59 9.57 -5.30
C GLU A 103 -13.83 10.56 -6.18
N GLU A 104 -14.19 10.63 -7.46
CA GLU A 104 -13.57 11.49 -8.46
C GLU A 104 -13.48 12.95 -7.97
N ASN A 105 -12.27 13.50 -8.06
CA ASN A 105 -11.92 14.86 -7.63
C ASN A 105 -12.01 15.13 -6.12
N ASN A 106 -12.51 14.19 -5.32
CA ASN A 106 -12.83 14.42 -3.91
C ASN A 106 -12.08 13.50 -2.94
N VAL A 107 -11.98 12.20 -3.21
CA VAL A 107 -11.42 11.23 -2.25
C VAL A 107 -10.55 10.20 -2.95
N TYR A 108 -9.31 10.08 -2.49
CA TYR A 108 -8.35 9.11 -2.99
C TYR A 108 -7.65 8.38 -1.86
N MET A 109 -7.24 7.14 -2.12
CA MET A 109 -6.43 6.34 -1.21
C MET A 109 -5.09 6.01 -1.86
N LEU A 110 -4.00 6.26 -1.14
CA LEU A 110 -2.64 5.91 -1.54
C LEU A 110 -2.19 4.71 -0.72
N VAL A 111 -1.69 3.67 -1.38
CA VAL A 111 -1.08 2.50 -0.73
C VAL A 111 0.42 2.52 -1.00
N VAL A 112 1.23 2.68 0.04
CA VAL A 112 2.70 2.91 -0.02
C VAL A 112 3.49 1.81 0.67
N ASN A 113 4.80 1.73 0.39
CA ASN A 113 5.66 0.72 0.97
C ASN A 113 5.87 0.91 2.49
N ALA A 114 5.93 -0.21 3.21
CA ALA A 114 6.02 -0.24 4.67
C ALA A 114 7.19 0.55 5.28
N SER A 115 8.38 0.47 4.65
CA SER A 115 9.57 1.17 5.13
C SER A 115 9.53 2.68 4.85
N ASN A 116 8.61 3.12 3.99
CA ASN A 116 8.55 4.49 3.48
C ASN A 116 7.37 5.29 4.03
N ILE A 117 6.48 4.69 4.82
CA ILE A 117 5.27 5.34 5.37
C ILE A 117 5.55 6.75 5.91
N GLU A 118 6.50 6.90 6.83
CA GLU A 118 6.79 8.22 7.43
C GLU A 118 7.41 9.19 6.42
N LYS A 119 8.32 8.69 5.58
CA LYS A 119 8.99 9.48 4.54
C LYS A 119 7.99 10.00 3.51
N ASP A 120 7.07 9.15 3.05
CA ASP A 120 6.09 9.48 2.02
C ASP A 120 4.99 10.37 2.58
N TRP A 121 4.56 10.13 3.82
CA TRP A 121 3.64 11.01 4.53
C TRP A 121 4.19 12.44 4.60
N ASN A 122 5.44 12.58 5.04
CA ASN A 122 6.11 13.89 5.11
C ASN A 122 6.28 14.50 3.72
N TRP A 123 6.70 13.71 2.73
CA TRP A 123 6.88 14.15 1.34
C TRP A 123 5.61 14.77 0.74
N ILE A 124 4.47 14.11 0.94
CA ILE A 124 3.15 14.57 0.45
C ILE A 124 2.69 15.77 1.28
N SER A 125 2.84 15.72 2.61
CA SER A 125 2.43 16.80 3.51
C SER A 125 3.16 18.12 3.22
N GLU A 126 4.46 18.07 2.94
CA GLU A 126 5.25 19.26 2.56
C GLU A 126 4.78 19.90 1.24
N ARG A 127 4.16 19.12 0.36
CA ARG A 127 3.65 19.55 -0.95
C ARG A 127 2.17 19.92 -0.92
N ASN A 128 1.50 19.69 0.19
CA ASN A 128 0.10 20.03 0.41
C ASN A 128 -0.07 21.52 0.71
N THR A 129 0.12 22.36 -0.31
CA THR A 129 -0.02 23.83 -0.20
C THR A 129 -1.47 24.31 -0.20
N ALA A 130 -2.43 23.42 -0.49
CA ALA A 130 -3.86 23.74 -0.60
C ALA A 130 -4.69 23.29 0.61
N GLY A 131 -4.06 22.73 1.65
CA GLY A 131 -4.76 22.28 2.85
C GLY A 131 -5.70 21.10 2.63
N VAL A 132 -5.36 20.19 1.70
CA VAL A 132 -6.08 18.92 1.49
C VAL A 132 -6.14 18.16 2.82
N GLU A 133 -7.31 17.65 3.18
CA GLU A 133 -7.47 16.84 4.37
C GLU A 133 -6.76 15.49 4.15
N MET A 134 -5.81 15.15 5.02
CA MET A 134 -5.00 13.94 4.93
C MET A 134 -5.15 13.09 6.19
N HIS A 135 -5.36 11.79 6.03
CA HIS A 135 -5.37 10.83 7.14
C HIS A 135 -4.41 9.68 6.87
N ASN A 136 -3.52 9.40 7.83
CA ASN A 136 -2.79 8.14 7.86
C ASN A 136 -3.66 7.12 8.59
N ILE A 137 -4.19 6.14 7.84
CA ILE A 137 -5.07 5.10 8.38
C ILE A 137 -4.38 3.74 8.46
N SER A 138 -3.04 3.69 8.34
CA SER A 138 -2.26 2.44 8.32
C SER A 138 -2.50 1.59 9.56
N ASP A 139 -2.49 2.19 10.76
CA ASP A 139 -2.72 1.45 12.02
C ASP A 139 -4.17 0.95 12.18
N LYS A 140 -5.09 1.39 11.32
CA LYS A 140 -6.53 1.03 11.35
C LYS A 140 -6.93 0.14 10.17
N THR A 141 -6.00 -0.20 9.30
CA THR A 141 -6.26 -0.90 8.05
C THR A 141 -5.44 -2.18 8.02
N CYS A 142 -6.03 -3.25 7.49
CA CYS A 142 -5.31 -4.47 7.19
C CYS A 142 -5.51 -4.81 5.72
N LEU A 143 -4.50 -5.45 5.12
CA LEU A 143 -4.49 -5.73 3.70
C LEU A 143 -4.11 -7.20 3.46
N LEU A 144 -5.03 -7.94 2.85
CA LEU A 144 -4.81 -9.31 2.43
C LEU A 144 -4.80 -9.37 0.90
N ALA A 145 -3.72 -9.87 0.32
CA ALA A 145 -3.64 -10.13 -1.11
C ALA A 145 -3.96 -11.60 -1.39
N ILE A 146 -5.06 -11.86 -2.10
CA ILE A 146 -5.44 -13.19 -2.57
C ILE A 146 -5.02 -13.28 -4.03
N GLN A 147 -4.11 -14.21 -4.36
CA GLN A 147 -3.42 -14.25 -5.64
C GLN A 147 -3.38 -15.67 -6.21
N GLY A 148 -3.70 -15.81 -7.49
CA GLY A 148 -3.59 -17.07 -8.24
C GLY A 148 -4.77 -17.32 -9.19
N PRO A 149 -4.70 -18.33 -10.07
CA PRO A 149 -5.75 -18.63 -11.05
C PRO A 149 -7.10 -19.02 -10.42
N SER A 150 -7.15 -19.41 -9.15
CA SER A 150 -8.39 -19.74 -8.43
C SER A 150 -8.82 -18.65 -7.44
N ALA A 151 -8.33 -17.42 -7.59
CA ALA A 151 -8.63 -16.30 -6.70
C ALA A 151 -9.94 -15.54 -7.01
N THR A 152 -10.55 -15.79 -8.18
CA THR A 152 -11.76 -15.12 -8.68
C THR A 152 -12.92 -16.07 -8.87
#